data_AF-A0A0F8ZB55-F1
#
_entry.id   AF-A0A0F8ZB55-F1
#
_cell.length_a   1.000
_cell.length_b   1.000
_cell.length_c   1.000
_cell.angle_alpha   90.00
_cell.angle_beta   90.00
_cell.angle_gamma   90.00
#
_symmetry.space_group_name_H-M   'P 1'
#
loop_
_entity.id
_entity.type
_entity.pdbx_description
1 polymer ?
#
loop_
_entity_poly.entity_id
_entity_poly.type
_entity_poly.pdbx_seq_one_letter_code
_entity_poly.pdbx_strand_id
1 'polypeptide(L)' 'MEGFSRESLQKLYENAKNSATYVANDVWKRAYLQLMDAADRLDAMMARTEE' A
#
# COMPACT_ATOMS: atom_id res chain seq x y z
N MET A 1 15.78 -2.74 -12.73
CA MET A 1 14.93 -2.39 -11.56
C MET A 1 14.01 -3.58 -11.37
N GLU A 2 14.20 -4.36 -10.31
CA GLU A 2 13.14 -5.31 -9.91
C GLU A 2 11.91 -4.46 -9.57
N GLY A 3 10.86 -4.59 -10.38
CA GLY A 3 9.58 -3.94 -10.10
C GLY A 3 8.98 -4.49 -8.81
N PHE A 4 8.02 -3.77 -8.23
CA PHE A 4 7.23 -4.33 -7.15
C PHE A 4 6.45 -5.55 -7.65
N SER A 5 6.52 -6.68 -6.93
CA SER A 5 5.61 -7.80 -7.18
C SER A 5 4.26 -7.55 -6.50
N ARG A 6 3.19 -8.16 -7.02
CA ARG A 6 1.86 -8.13 -6.39
C ARG A 6 1.88 -8.54 -4.92
N GLU A 7 2.64 -9.58 -4.58
CA GLU A 7 2.85 -10.03 -3.20
C GLU A 7 3.50 -8.93 -2.33
N SER A 8 4.47 -8.19 -2.89
CA SER A 8 5.13 -7.09 -2.17
C SER A 8 4.18 -5.93 -1.92
N LEU A 9 3.33 -5.59 -2.89
CA LEU A 9 2.31 -4.54 -2.75
C LEU A 9 1.26 -4.92 -1.71
N GLN A 10 0.82 -6.18 -1.71
CA GLN A 10 -0.14 -6.66 -0.72
C GLN A 10 0.45 -6.66 0.70
N LYS A 11 1.71 -7.08 0.86
CA LYS A 11 2.43 -6.97 2.15
C LYS A 11 2.53 -5.52 2.62
N LEU A 12 2.84 -4.60 1.71
CA LEU A 12 2.92 -3.17 2.03
C LEU A 12 1.57 -2.61 2.50
N TYR A 13 0.48 -2.97 1.80
CA TYR A 13 -0.87 -2.59 2.16
C TYR A 13 -1.26 -3.07 3.56
N GLU A 14 -1.08 -4.36 3.86
CA GLU A 14 -1.44 -4.92 5.18
C GLU A 14 -0.60 -4.32 6.31
N ASN A 15 0.70 -4.06 6.07
CA ASN A 15 1.55 -3.38 7.04
C ASN A 15 1.06 -1.96 7.34
N ALA A 16 0.75 -1.19 6.28
CA ALA A 16 0.26 0.17 6.42
C ALA A 16 -1.10 0.22 7.14
N LYS A 17 -2.01 -0.71 6.82
CA LYS A 17 -3.31 -0.87 7.49
C LYS A 17 -3.17 -1.15 8.98
N ASN A 18 -2.28 -2.07 9.35
CA ASN A 18 -2.01 -2.38 10.74
C ASN A 18 -1.46 -1.14 11.46
N SER A 19 -0.48 -0.45 10.89
CA SER A 19 0.07 0.77 11.48
C SER A 19 -0.98 1.89 11.63
N ALA A 20 -1.84 2.11 10.64
CA ALA A 20 -2.93 3.10 10.69
C ALA A 20 -3.97 2.81 11.80
N THR A 21 -4.12 1.54 12.17
CA THR A 21 -5.08 1.11 13.21
C THR A 21 -4.58 1.46 14.61
N TYR A 22 -3.28 1.33 14.87
CA TYR A 22 -2.70 1.51 16.20
C TYR A 22 -2.07 2.90 16.44
N VAL A 23 -1.83 3.67 15.37
CA VAL A 23 -1.23 5.00 15.48
C VAL A 23 -2.25 6.03 15.95
N ALA A 24 -1.97 6.63 17.11
CA ALA A 24 -2.77 7.71 17.70
C ALA A 24 -2.48 9.08 17.08
N ASN A 25 -1.31 9.27 16.47
CA ASN A 25 -0.94 10.53 15.84
C ASN A 25 -1.59 10.64 14.45
N ASP A 26 -2.43 11.66 14.25
CA ASP A 26 -3.21 11.83 13.02
C ASP A 26 -2.35 12.04 11.76
N VAL A 27 -1.17 12.65 11.88
CA VAL A 27 -0.26 12.86 10.74
C VAL A 27 0.27 11.52 10.25
N TRP A 28 0.74 10.68 11.18
CA TRP A 28 1.22 9.35 10.86
C TRP A 28 0.09 8.44 10.35
N LYS A 29 -1.09 8.52 10.97
CA LYS A 29 -2.28 7.79 10.49
C LYS A 29 -2.61 8.15 9.03
N ARG A 30 -2.62 9.45 8.71
CA ARG A 30 -2.85 9.91 7.33
C ARG A 30 -1.76 9.41 6.36
N ALA A 31 -0.50 9.40 6.78
CA ALA A 31 0.60 8.89 5.96
C ALA A 31 0.41 7.39 5.65
N TYR A 32 0.03 6.58 6.62
CA TYR A 32 -0.25 5.15 6.40
C TYR A 32 -1.46 4.93 5.48
N LEU A 33 -2.52 5.72 5.60
CA LEU A 33 -3.67 5.64 4.69
C LEU A 33 -3.25 5.98 3.25
N GLN A 34 -2.42 7.01 3.04
CA GLN A 34 -1.89 7.34 1.73
C GLN A 34 -1.00 6.23 1.15
N LEU A 35 -0.24 5.55 2.00
CA LEU A 35 0.59 4.42 1.61
C LEU A 35 -0.26 3.23 1.14
N MET A 36 -1.37 2.94 1.84
CA MET A 36 -2.35 1.93 1.41
C MET A 36 -2.92 2.25 0.04
N ASP A 37 -3.41 3.48 -0.16
CA ASP A 37 -3.98 3.92 -1.43
C ASP A 37 -2.97 3.83 -2.59
N ALA A 38 -1.70 4.13 -2.34
CA ALA A 38 -0.65 4.04 -3.34
C ALA A 38 -0.36 2.59 -3.73
N ALA A 39 -0.32 1.66 -2.75
CA ALA A 39 -0.12 0.24 -3.00
C ALA A 39 -1.25 -0.35 -3.86
N ASP A 40 -2.51 -0.05 -3.53
CA ASP A 40 -3.68 -0.52 -4.27
C ASP A 40 -3.71 0.01 -5.72
N ARG A 41 -3.40 1.30 -5.90
CA ARG A 41 -3.33 1.89 -7.26
C ARG A 41 -2.26 1.22 -8.10
N LEU A 42 -1.11 0.92 -7.51
CA LEU A 42 -0.02 0.28 -8.22
C LEU A 42 -0.38 -1.17 -8.59
N ASP A 43 -1.03 -1.92 -7.69
CA ASP A 43 -1.51 -3.28 -7.99
C ASP A 43 -2.53 -3.27 -9.13
N ALA A 44 -3.47 -2.31 -9.09
CA ALA A 44 -4.47 -2.15 -10.15
C ALA A 44 -3.85 -1.75 -11.50
N MET A 45 -2.77 -0.96 -11.51
CA MET A 45 -2.04 -0.64 -12.74
C MET A 45 -1.33 -1.87 -13.30
N MET A 46 -0.67 -2.64 -12.44
CA MET A 46 0.02 -3.87 -12.84
C MET A 46 -0.93 -4.91 -13.44
N ALA A 47 -2.09 -5.12 -12.80
CA ALA A 47 -3.09 -6.07 -13.29
C ALA A 47 -3.61 -5.71 -14.70
N ARG A 48 -3.67 -4.42 -15.05
CA ARG A 48 -4.10 -3.95 -16.39
C ARG A 48 -3.02 -4.08 -17.46
N THR A 49 -1.75 -4.06 -17.06
CA THR A 49 -0.62 -4.20 -17.99
C THR A 49 -0.27 -5.66 -18.29
N GLU A 50 -0.87 -6.62 -17.58
CA GLU A 50 -0.75 -8.06 -17.81
C GLU A 50 -1.84 -8.64 -18.73
N GLU A 51 -2.82 -7.83 -19.16
CA GLU A 51 -3.81 -8.14 -20.21
C GLU A 51 -3.32 -7.73 -21.61
#